data_AF-A0A8I1WD40-F1
#
_entry.id   AF-A0A8I1WD40-F1
#
_cell.length_a   1.000
_cell.length_b   1.000
_cell.length_c   1.000
_cell.angle_alpha   90.00
_cell.angle_beta   90.00
_cell.angle_gamma   90.00
#
_symmetry.space_group_name_H-M   'P 1'
#
loop_
_entity.id
_entity.type
_entity.pdbx_description
1 polymer ?
#
loop_
_entity_poly.entity_id
_entity_poly.type
_entity_poly.pdbx_seq_one_letter_code
_entity_poly.pdbx_strand_id
1 'polypeptide(L)' 'MTKPLKKGELVVMHSCGEAEHYDGKIWPCASDEFTDRADQKVVFLEGFSGYFLAEFLQRVKL' A
#
# COMPACT_ATOMS: atom_id res chain seq x y z
N MET A 1 -16.47 -4.89 -3.79
CA MET A 1 -15.26 -5.68 -3.47
C MET A 1 -14.08 -5.07 -4.18
N THR A 2 -13.16 -4.46 -3.44
CA THR A 2 -11.90 -3.92 -3.96
C THR A 2 -11.00 -5.09 -4.39
N LYS A 3 -10.44 -5.03 -5.61
CA LYS A 3 -9.52 -6.07 -6.10
C LYS A 3 -8.20 -6.04 -5.31
N PRO A 4 -7.55 -7.18 -5.00
CA PRO A 4 -6.25 -7.20 -4.32
C PRO A 4 -5.20 -6.38 -5.07
N LEU A 5 -4.31 -5.70 -4.34
CA LEU A 5 -3.21 -4.95 -4.96
C LEU A 5 -2.23 -5.88 -5.68
N LYS A 6 -1.68 -5.39 -6.80
CA LYS A 6 -0.71 -6.13 -7.62
C LYS A 6 0.61 -5.39 -7.71
N LYS A 7 1.69 -6.16 -7.84
CA LYS A 7 3.02 -5.61 -8.06
C LYS A 7 3.01 -4.65 -9.26
N GLY A 8 3.61 -3.48 -9.08
CA GLY A 8 3.69 -2.42 -10.07
C GLY A 8 2.49 -1.46 -10.10
N GLU A 9 1.39 -1.76 -9.40
CA GLU A 9 0.31 -0.76 -9.21
C GLU A 9 0.82 0.42 -8.38
N LEU A 10 0.30 1.61 -8.67
CA LEU A 10 0.63 2.83 -7.96
C LEU A 10 -0.41 3.11 -6.88
N VAL A 11 0.05 3.44 -5.68
CA VAL A 11 -0.80 3.74 -4.53
C VAL A 11 -0.33 4.99 -3.79
N VAL A 12 -1.24 5.60 -3.04
CA VAL A 12 -0.96 6.64 -2.06
C VAL A 12 -1.50 6.18 -0.71
N MET A 13 -0.81 6.55 0.37
CA MET A 13 -1.30 6.31 1.73
C MET A 13 -2.44 7.27 2.06
N HIS A 14 -3.44 6.82 2.82
CA HIS A 14 -4.52 7.68 3.32
C HIS A 14 -4.95 7.28 4.73
N SER A 15 -5.56 8.23 5.44
CA SER A 15 -6.24 7.97 6.72
C SER A 15 -5.36 7.33 7.81
N CYS A 16 -4.05 7.61 7.81
CA CYS A 16 -3.08 7.16 8.80
C CYS A 16 -2.00 8.22 9.04
N GLY A 17 -1.23 8.13 10.14
CA GLY A 17 -0.19 9.11 10.46
C GLY A 17 0.93 9.17 9.41
N GLU A 18 1.28 8.03 8.81
CA GLU A 18 2.22 7.98 7.69
C GLU A 18 1.72 8.72 6.45
N ALA A 19 0.40 8.78 6.22
CA ALA A 19 -0.16 9.57 5.12
C ALA A 19 0.08 11.08 5.33
N GLU A 20 0.00 11.57 6.57
CA GLU A 20 0.33 12.96 6.89
C GLU A 20 1.83 13.23 6.74
N HIS A 21 2.68 12.26 7.11
CA HIS A 21 4.13 12.39 6.99
C HIS A 21 4.62 12.32 5.54
N TYR A 22 3.97 11.51 4.70
CA TYR A 22 4.30 11.31 3.29
C TYR A 22 3.23 11.90 2.36
N ASP A 23 2.67 13.04 2.72
CA ASP A 23 1.54 13.66 2.01
C ASP A 23 1.78 13.74 0.49
N GLY A 24 0.84 13.20 -0.28
CA GLY A 24 0.89 13.16 -1.74
C GLY A 24 1.94 12.22 -2.36
N LYS A 25 2.70 11.45 -1.57
CA LYS A 25 3.71 10.51 -2.10
C LYS A 25 3.07 9.29 -2.74
N ILE A 26 3.40 9.06 -4.00
CA ILE A 26 2.99 7.86 -4.75
C ILE A 26 4.05 6.77 -4.59
N TRP A 27 3.60 5.56 -4.28
CA TRP A 27 4.44 4.39 -4.13
C TRP A 27 4.05 3.31 -5.15
N PRO A 28 5.02 2.72 -5.86
CA PRO A 28 4.81 1.46 -6.56
C PRO A 28 4.73 0.30 -5.57
N CYS A 29 3.78 -0.61 -5.77
CA CYS A 29 3.74 -1.90 -5.07
C CYS A 29 4.94 -2.76 -5.50
N ALA A 30 5.80 -3.13 -4.55
CA ALA A 30 6.93 -4.03 -4.76
C ALA A 30 6.53 -5.52 -4.76
N SER A 31 5.35 -5.85 -4.22
CA SER A 31 4.76 -7.18 -4.20
C SER A 31 3.29 -7.16 -4.60
N ASP A 32 2.72 -8.35 -4.83
CA ASP A 32 1.28 -8.55 -4.74
C ASP A 32 0.82 -8.44 -3.29
N GLU A 33 -0.46 -8.13 -3.07
CA GLU A 33 -1.10 -8.19 -1.76
C GLU A 33 -1.10 -9.64 -1.22
N PHE A 34 -0.76 -9.80 0.05
CA PHE A 34 -0.76 -11.07 0.75
C PHE A 34 -1.36 -10.92 2.15
N THR A 35 -1.68 -12.05 2.78
CA THR A 35 -2.12 -12.08 4.18
C THR A 35 -0.91 -12.30 5.07
N ASP A 36 -0.71 -11.45 6.08
CA ASP A 36 0.36 -11.62 7.06
C ASP A 36 0.00 -12.66 8.15
N ARG A 37 0.83 -12.76 9.19
CA ARG A 37 0.60 -13.72 10.29
C ARG A 37 -0.56 -13.32 11.23
N ALA A 38 -1.02 -12.08 11.16
CA ALA A 38 -2.12 -11.53 11.95
C ALA A 38 -3.43 -11.51 11.15
N ASP A 39 -3.48 -12.19 10.00
CA ASP A 39 -4.61 -12.23 9.07
C ASP A 39 -4.93 -10.87 8.40
N GLN A 40 -3.95 -9.95 8.36
CA GLN A 40 -4.12 -8.64 7.74
C GLN A 40 -3.68 -8.64 6.28
N LYS A 41 -4.39 -7.86 5.45
CA LYS A 41 -4.01 -7.65 4.04
C LYS A 41 -2.92 -6.61 3.94
N VAL A 42 -1.77 -7.01 3.41
CA VAL A 42 -0.57 -6.18 3.36
C VAL A 42 0.13 -6.26 2.01
N VAL A 43 0.95 -5.26 1.71
CA VAL A 43 1.76 -5.19 0.48
C VAL A 43 3.12 -4.54 0.77
N PHE A 44 4.18 -4.96 0.09
CA PHE A 44 5.45 -4.24 0.12
C PHE A 44 5.41 -3.04 -0.85
N LEU A 45 5.99 -1.91 -0.43
CA LEU A 45 6.10 -0.70 -1.26
C LEU A 45 7.58 -0.43 -1.59
N GLU A 46 7.87 -0.02 -2.82
CA GLU A 46 9.24 0.21 -3.30
C GLU A 46 9.96 1.30 -2.51
N GLY A 47 10.93 0.93 -1.66
CA GLY A 47 11.69 1.85 -0.82
C GLY A 47 11.06 2.16 0.55
N PHE A 48 9.96 1.51 0.91
CA PHE A 48 9.40 1.55 2.26
C PHE A 48 9.96 0.38 3.08
N SER A 49 10.30 0.63 4.34
CA SER A 49 10.83 -0.42 5.21
C SER A 49 9.69 -1.29 5.75
N GLY A 50 9.57 -2.52 5.22
CA GLY A 50 8.53 -3.47 5.61
C GLY A 50 7.31 -3.46 4.68
N TYR A 51 6.26 -4.16 5.11
CA TYR A 51 4.97 -4.18 4.42
C TYR A 51 4.01 -3.17 5.06
N PHE A 52 3.04 -2.73 4.28
CA PHE A 52 2.02 -1.76 4.71
C PHE A 52 0.63 -2.35 4.55
N LEU A 53 -0.30 -1.92 5.41
CA LEU A 53 -1.69 -2.38 5.38
C LEU A 53 -2.40 -1.86 4.13
N ALA A 54 -2.97 -2.78 3.35
CA ALA A 54 -3.65 -2.46 2.10
C ALA A 54 -4.91 -1.61 2.31
N GLU A 55 -5.52 -1.65 3.50
CA GLU A 55 -6.71 -0.85 3.83
C GLU A 55 -6.45 0.66 3.88
N PHE A 56 -5.19 1.07 4.07
CA PHE A 56 -4.75 2.47 4.10
C PHE A 56 -4.08 2.89 2.79
N LEU A 57 -4.27 2.12 1.71
CA LEU A 57 -3.71 2.39 0.40
C LEU A 57 -4.81 2.62 -0.62
N GLN A 58 -4.71 3.75 -1.32
CA GLN A 58 -5.60 4.08 -2.43
C GLN A 58 -4.86 3.95 -3.74
N ARG A 59 -5.39 3.14 -4.67
CA ARG A 59 -4.90 3.07 -6.05
C ARG A 59 -4.96 4.43 -6.73
N VAL A 60 -3.88 4.78 -7.43
CA VAL A 60 -3.81 5.99 -8.26
C VAL A 60 -3.75 5.55 -9.72
N LYS A 61 -4.53 6.22 -10.57
CA LYS A 61 -4.37 6.15 -12.03
C LYS A 61 -3.79 7.47 -12.48
N LEU A 62 -2.60 7.41 -13.08
CA LEU A 62 -1.99 8.53 -13.78
C LEU A 62 -2.41 8.52 -15.25
#